data_AF-A0AAJ0HF72-F1
#
_entry.id   AF-A0AAJ0HF72-F1
#
_cell.length_a   1.000
_cell.length_b   1.000
_cell.length_c   1.000
_cell.angle_alpha   90.00
_cell.angle_beta   90.00
_cell.angle_gamma   90.00
#
_symmetry.space_group_name_H-M   'P 1'
#
loop_
_entity.id
_entity.type
_entity.pdbx_description
1 polymer ?
#
loop_
_entity_poly.entity_id
_entity_poly.type
_entity_poly.pdbx_seq_one_letter_code
_entity_poly.pdbx_strand_id
1 'polypeptide(L)' 'GMEAISSAVYTRALGWSKEDIDDLFAQARAEMRDTSIHAYWPIFVVYGQKPQ' A
#
# COMPACT_ATOMS: atom_id res chain seq x y z
N GLY A 1 -5.85 6.42 4.97
CA GLY A 1 -6.44 5.06 5.06
C GLY A 1 -5.37 4.01 5.29
N MET A 2 -4.69 3.58 4.23
CA MET A 2 -3.63 2.56 4.27
C MET A 2 -2.45 2.89 5.20
N GLU A 3 -2.00 4.14 5.20
CA GLU A 3 -0.86 4.57 6.00
C GLU A 3 -1.15 4.43 7.50
N ALA A 4 -2.35 4.78 7.97
CA ALA A 4 -2.71 4.66 9.37
C ALA A 4 -2.74 3.20 9.86
N ILE A 5 -3.23 2.27 9.03
CA ILE A 5 -3.25 0.83 9.36
C ILE A 5 -1.82 0.30 9.38
N SER A 6 -1.03 0.65 8.37
CA SER A 6 0.36 0.23 8.25
C SER A 6 1.20 0.77 9.42
N SER A 7 1.07 2.05 9.77
CA SER A 7 1.75 2.65 10.92
C SER A 7 1.44 1.92 12.22
N ALA A 8 0.18 1.54 12.44
CA ALA A 8 -0.21 0.80 13.65
C ALA A 8 0.44 -0.59 13.71
N VAL A 9 0.51 -1.32 12.60
CA VAL A 9 1.15 -2.64 12.55
C VAL A 9 2.67 -2.52 12.76
N TYR A 10 3.33 -1.65 12.00
CA TYR A 10 4.79 -1.52 12.07
C TYR A 10 5.27 -0.99 13.42
N THR A 11 4.59 0.00 14.02
CA THR A 11 5.01 0.53 15.33
C THR A 11 4.64 -0.40 16.50
N ARG A 12 3.46 -1.02 16.50
CA ARG A 12 2.97 -1.78 17.66
C ARG A 12 3.37 -3.26 17.65
N ALA A 13 3.39 -3.89 16.48
CA ALA A 13 3.71 -5.32 16.36
C ALA A 13 5.18 -5.55 15.99
N LEU A 14 5.77 -4.66 15.18
CA LEU A 14 7.13 -4.83 14.67
C LEU A 14 8.16 -3.90 15.35
N GLY A 15 7.71 -2.96 16.19
CA GLY A 15 8.58 -2.10 16.99
C GLY A 15 9.36 -1.05 16.20
N TRP A 16 8.92 -0.73 14.97
CA TRP A 16 9.57 0.28 14.13
C TRP A 16 9.38 1.69 14.70
N SER A 17 10.35 2.57 14.44
CA SER A 17 10.20 3.98 14.76
C SER A 17 9.22 4.65 13.78
N LYS A 18 8.72 5.82 14.16
CA LYS A 18 7.84 6.60 13.28
C LYS A 18 8.60 7.13 12.06
N GLU A 19 9.85 7.54 12.25
CA GLU A 19 10.71 8.05 11.17
C GLU A 19 10.95 6.99 10.09
N ASP A 20 11.24 5.74 10.48
CA ASP A 20 11.45 4.65 9.52
C ASP A 20 10.20 4.37 8.65
N ILE A 21 9.01 4.48 9.25
CA ILE A 21 7.74 4.29 8.53
C ILE A 21 7.43 5.47 7.61
N ASP A 22 7.70 6.69 8.06
CA ASP A 22 7.47 7.89 7.26
C ASP A 22 8.39 7.89 6.03
N ASP A 23 9.65 7.43 6.18
CA ASP A 23 10.59 7.22 5.08
C ASP A 23 10.12 6.13 4.11
N LEU A 24 9.62 4.99 4.62
CA LEU A 24 9.04 3.93 3.80
C LEU A 24 7.86 4.46 2.95
N PHE A 25 6.97 5.25 3.54
CA PHE A 25 5.85 5.84 2.80
C PHE A 25 6.32 6.87 1.78
N ALA A 26 7.34 7.66 2.09
CA ALA A 26 7.91 8.62 1.15
C ALA A 26 8.49 7.90 -0.09
N GLN A 27 9.26 6.82 0.12
CA GLN A 27 9.82 6.00 -0.95
C GLN A 27 8.72 5.32 -1.78
N ALA A 28 7.75 4.67 -1.13
CA ALA A 28 6.64 4.02 -1.83
C ALA A 28 5.85 5.01 -2.70
N ARG A 29 5.58 6.23 -2.20
CA ARG A 29 4.91 7.27 -2.99
C ARG A 29 5.75 7.76 -4.17
N ALA A 30 7.07 7.78 -4.03
CA ALA A 30 7.98 8.16 -5.11
C ALA A 30 7.95 7.11 -6.23
N GLU A 31 8.09 5.82 -5.88
CA GLU A 31 8.02 4.71 -6.84
C GLU A 31 6.67 4.63 -7.53
N MET A 32 5.56 4.86 -6.82
CA MET A 32 4.22 4.92 -7.43
C MET A 32 4.08 6.02 -8.50
N ARG A 33 4.92 7.06 -8.46
CA ARG A 33 4.94 8.15 -9.45
C ARG A 33 5.98 7.95 -10.54
N ASP A 34 6.89 6.99 -10.37
CA ASP A 34 7.95 6.72 -11.33
C ASP A 34 7.37 5.98 -12.55
N THR A 35 7.35 6.67 -13.68
CA THR A 35 6.82 6.14 -14.94
C THR A 35 7.78 5.16 -15.63
N SER A 36 9.01 5.02 -15.16
CA SER A 36 9.95 4.00 -15.63
C SER A 36 9.62 2.62 -15.06
N ILE A 37 8.90 2.56 -13.93
CA ILE A 37 8.48 1.31 -13.30
C ILE A 37 7.20 0.81 -13.99
N HIS A 38 7.32 -0.25 -14.77
CA HIS A 38 6.15 -0.94 -15.35
C HIS A 38 5.54 -1.91 -14.33
N ALA A 39 4.79 -1.36 -13.36
CA ALA A 39 4.19 -2.14 -12.30
C ALA A 39 3.08 -3.06 -12.85
N TYR A 40 3.26 -4.37 -12.73
CA TYR A 40 2.24 -5.37 -13.12
C TYR A 40 1.34 -5.71 -11.93
N TRP A 41 0.03 -5.47 -12.06
CA TRP A 41 -0.97 -5.74 -11.02
C TRP A 41 -2.06 -6.66 -11.58
N PRO A 42 -2.16 -7.93 -11.14
CA PRO A 42 -3.23 -8.80 -11.56
C PRO A 42 -4.54 -8.40 -10.86
N ILE A 43 -5.31 -7.54 -11.52
CA ILE A 43 -6.62 -7.11 -11.04
C ILE A 43 -7.67 -8.10 -11.56
N PHE A 44 -8.17 -8.94 -10.66
CA PHE A 44 -9.29 -9.83 -10.96
C PHE A 44 -10.60 -9.10 -10.77
N VAL A 45 -11.29 -8.79 -11.87
CA VAL A 45 -12.64 -8.23 -11.84
C VAL A 45 -13.63 -9.37 -11.93
N VAL A 46 -14.35 -9.62 -10.83
CA VAL A 46 -15.44 -10.59 -10.79
C VAL A 46 -16.75 -9.83 -10.78
N TYR A 47 -17.61 -10.10 -11.74
CA TYR A 47 -18.96 -9.54 -11.80
C TYR A 47 -19.99 -10.64 -11.57
N GLY A 48 -21.08 -10.30 -10.88
CA GLY A 48 -22.23 -11.17 -10.70
C GLY A 48 -23.49 -10.42 -11.05
N GLN A 49 -24.38 -11.05 -11.82
CA GLN A 49 -25.72 -10.54 -12.09
C GLN A 49 -26.69 -11.26 -11.18
N LYS A 50 -27.47 -10.51 -10.40
CA LYS A 50 -28.56 -11.08 -9.60
C LYS A 50 -29.57 -11.75 -10.55
N PRO A 51 -29.90 -13.05 -10.37
CA PRO A 51 -31.01 -13.66 -11.09
C PRO A 51 -32.32 -13.13 -10.49
N GLN A 52 -33.12 -12.43 -11.30
CA GLN A 52 -34.39 -11.74 -10.96
C GLN A 52 -34.42 -11.12 -9.53
#